data_AF-A0A831U0N3-F1
#
_entry.id   AF-A0A831U0N3-F1
#
_cell.length_a   1.000
_cell.length_b   1.000
_cell.length_c   1.000
_cell.angle_alpha   90.00
_cell.angle_beta   90.00
_cell.angle_gamma   90.00
#
_symmetry.space_group_name_H-M   'P 1'
#
loop_
_entity.id
_entity.type
_entity.pdbx_description
1 polymer ?
#
loop_
_entity_poly.entity_id
_entity_poly.type
_entity_poly.pdbx_seq_one_letter_code
_entity_poly.pdbx_strand_id
1 'polypeptide(L)'
;MSDLLRARKALTGGRVKKICVACGGSKLLYVYAVLSTDRKRYYIVIPGLYCSCPDFLFSVVLRGNKDKCYHMLAVDLALKESWELEELHWSQERFFRELLASLDF
;
A
#
# COMPACT_ATOMS: atom_id res chain seq x y z
N MET A 1 18.87 7.67 3.59
CA MET A 1 18.04 6.84 4.50
C MET A 1 17.56 5.63 3.71
N SER A 2 17.82 4.41 4.16
CA SER A 2 17.47 3.19 3.40
C SER A 2 15.95 3.00 3.29
N ASP A 3 15.48 2.35 2.23
CA ASP A 3 14.05 2.07 2.04
C ASP A 3 13.51 1.11 3.11
N LEU A 4 14.35 0.20 3.63
CA LEU A 4 14.00 -0.63 4.79
C LEU A 4 13.69 0.20 6.05
N LEU A 5 14.47 1.26 6.32
CA LEU A 5 14.20 2.12 7.47
C LEU A 5 12.89 2.91 7.28
N ARG A 6 12.59 3.35 6.06
CA ARG A 6 11.30 3.99 5.73
C ARG A 6 10.14 3.02 5.90
N ALA A 7 10.30 1.78 5.44
CA ALA A 7 9.33 0.71 5.58
C ALA A 7 9.04 0.41 7.05
N ARG A 8 10.09 0.22 7.87
CA ARG A 8 9.97 0.01 9.31
C ARG A 8 9.25 1.17 10.00
N LYS A 9 9.59 2.42 9.68
CA LYS A 9 8.88 3.61 10.19
C LYS A 9 7.42 3.67 9.74
N ALA A 10 7.07 3.17 8.55
CA ALA A 10 5.69 3.09 8.10
C ALA A 10 4.88 2.09 8.92
N LEU A 11 5.46 0.92 9.15
CA LEU A 11 4.84 -0.16 9.92
C LEU A 11 4.65 0.25 11.39
N THR A 12 5.72 0.66 12.08
CA THR A 12 5.64 1.06 13.49
C THR A 12 4.83 2.33 13.70
N GLY A 13 4.77 3.22 12.70
CA GLY A 13 3.92 4.41 12.71
C GLY A 13 2.43 4.15 12.44
N GLY A 14 2.02 2.88 12.30
CA GLY A 14 0.63 2.48 12.05
C GLY A 14 0.09 2.94 10.70
N ARG A 15 0.95 3.21 9.71
CA ARG A 15 0.55 3.69 8.39
C ARG A 15 0.15 2.57 7.44
N VAL A 16 0.52 1.32 7.74
CA VAL A 16 0.14 0.15 6.96
C VAL A 16 -1.25 -0.30 7.42
N LYS A 17 -2.17 -0.44 6.47
CA LYS A 17 -3.57 -0.84 6.69
C LYS A 17 -3.93 -2.04 5.83
N LYS A 18 -4.83 -2.87 6.34
CA LYS A 18 -5.50 -3.90 5.56
C LYS A 18 -6.85 -3.33 5.12
N ILE A 19 -7.18 -3.43 3.84
CA ILE A 19 -8.41 -2.89 3.28
C ILE A 19 -9.29 -4.06 2.86
N CYS A 20 -10.53 -4.07 3.35
CA CYS A 20 -11.58 -4.98 2.94
C CYS A 20 -12.55 -4.24 2.02
N VAL A 21 -12.70 -4.70 0.78
CA VAL A 21 -13.59 -4.12 -0.22
C VAL A 21 -14.71 -5.12 -0.53
N ALA A 22 -15.95 -4.69 -0.37
CA ALA A 22 -17.11 -5.50 -0.75
C ALA A 22 -17.28 -5.50 -2.28
N CYS A 23 -17.00 -6.63 -2.92
CA CYS A 23 -17.31 -6.86 -4.33
C CYS A 23 -18.74 -7.38 -4.45
N GLY A 24 -19.47 -7.00 -5.50
CA GLY A 24 -20.89 -7.33 -5.67
C GLY A 24 -21.21 -8.80 -5.33
N GLY A 25 -22.28 -9.02 -4.56
CA GLY A 25 -22.59 -10.31 -3.93
C GLY A 25 -21.89 -10.50 -2.58
N SER A 26 -21.51 -11.74 -2.25
CA SER A 26 -20.87 -12.12 -0.97
C SER A 26 -19.34 -12.15 -1.03
N LYS A 27 -18.72 -11.58 -2.07
CA LYS A 27 -17.26 -11.66 -2.28
C LYS A 27 -16.57 -10.47 -1.63
N LEU A 28 -15.57 -10.74 -0.79
CA LEU A 28 -14.70 -9.72 -0.20
C LEU A 28 -13.34 -9.77 -0.88
N LEU A 29 -12.81 -8.60 -1.23
CA LEU A 29 -11.46 -8.42 -1.71
C LEU A 29 -10.60 -7.81 -0.60
N TYR A 30 -9.46 -8.43 -0.32
CA TYR A 30 -8.48 -7.91 0.62
C TYR A 30 -7.26 -7.37 -0.13
N VAL A 31 -6.94 -6.10 0.15
CA VAL A 31 -5.73 -5.42 -0.34
C VAL A 31 -5.06 -4.68 0.80
N TYR A 32 -3.88 -4.11 0.56
CA TYR A 32 -3.18 -3.30 1.56
C TYR A 32 -3.11 -1.86 1.10
N ALA A 33 -2.98 -0.96 2.06
CA ALA A 33 -2.69 0.43 1.77
C ALA A 33 -1.64 0.96 2.75
N VAL A 34 -0.79 1.87 2.27
CA VAL A 34 0.13 2.59 3.12
C VAL A 34 -0.19 4.07 3.06
N LEU A 35 -0.54 4.64 4.21
CA LEU A 35 -0.84 6.05 4.36
C LEU A 35 0.43 6.88 4.15
N SER A 36 0.33 7.98 3.41
CA SER A 36 1.41 8.92 3.15
C SER A 36 1.97 9.51 4.46
N THR A 37 3.18 10.07 4.40
CA THR A 37 3.84 10.65 5.59
C THR A 37 3.06 11.83 6.19
N ASP A 38 2.37 12.61 5.34
CA ASP A 38 1.49 13.72 5.74
C ASP A 38 0.06 13.27 6.07
N ARG A 39 -0.24 11.96 5.97
CA ARG A 39 -1.52 11.34 6.27
C ARG A 39 -2.70 11.79 5.41
N LYS A 40 -2.44 12.27 4.19
CA LYS A 40 -3.47 12.77 3.27
C LYS A 40 -3.87 11.80 2.16
N ARG A 41 -3.04 10.81 1.84
CA ARG A 41 -3.24 9.90 0.69
C ARG A 41 -2.94 8.46 1.07
N TYR A 42 -3.76 7.53 0.63
CA TYR A 42 -3.43 6.11 0.66
C TYR A 42 -2.72 5.67 -0.62
N TYR A 43 -1.60 4.96 -0.48
CA TYR A 43 -0.99 4.23 -1.58
C TYR A 43 -1.47 2.78 -1.52
N ILE A 44 -2.18 2.33 -2.54
CA ILE A 44 -2.66 0.96 -2.65
C ILE A 44 -1.48 0.05 -2.92
N VAL A 45 -1.42 -1.08 -2.23
CA VAL A 45 -0.37 -2.09 -2.35
C VAL A 45 -1.01 -3.46 -2.55
N ILE A 46 -0.61 -4.14 -3.63
CA ILE A 46 -0.86 -5.55 -3.87
C ILE A 46 0.47 -6.27 -3.65
N PRO A 47 0.60 -7.12 -2.61
CA PRO A 47 1.86 -7.75 -2.26
C PRO A 47 2.50 -8.47 -3.44
N GLY A 48 3.80 -8.23 -3.65
CA GLY A 48 4.56 -8.83 -4.75
C GLY A 48 4.20 -8.35 -6.16
N LEU A 49 3.17 -7.53 -6.35
CA LEU A 49 2.66 -7.16 -7.68
C LEU A 49 2.69 -5.65 -7.95
N TYR A 50 2.20 -4.82 -7.04
CA TYR A 50 1.90 -3.43 -7.37
C TYR A 50 1.95 -2.51 -6.15
N CYS A 51 2.39 -1.28 -6.37
CA CYS A 51 2.10 -0.16 -5.49
C CYS A 51 1.75 1.07 -6.30
N SER A 52 0.74 1.83 -5.85
CA SER A 52 0.29 3.02 -6.56
C SER A 52 1.15 4.27 -6.34
N CYS A 53 2.30 4.15 -5.69
CA CYS A 53 3.19 5.29 -5.48
C CYS A 53 4.07 5.60 -6.70
N PRO A 54 4.51 6.86 -6.87
CA PRO A 54 5.41 7.24 -7.97
C PRO A 54 6.74 6.47 -7.96
N ASP A 55 7.30 6.16 -6.78
CA ASP A 55 8.57 5.40 -6.68
C ASP A 55 8.46 3.99 -7.26
N PHE A 56 7.29 3.34 -7.17
CA PHE A 56 7.06 2.06 -7.82
C PHE A 56 7.11 2.21 -9.33
N LEU A 57 6.36 3.16 -9.90
CA LEU A 57 6.37 3.41 -11.34
C LEU A 57 7.78 3.74 -11.85
N PHE A 58 8.46 4.71 -11.24
CA PHE A 58 9.73 5.21 -11.78
C PHE A 58 10.94 4.33 -11.45
N SER A 59 11.00 3.74 -10.25
CA SER A 59 12.20 3.00 -9.82
C SER A 59 12.08 1.49 -10.08
N VAL A 60 10.88 0.92 -9.90
CA VAL A 60 10.64 -0.51 -10.11
C VAL A 60 10.28 -0.80 -11.57
N VAL A 61 9.26 -0.13 -12.12
CA VAL A 61 8.75 -0.47 -13.46
C VAL A 61 9.60 0.13 -14.58
N LEU A 62 9.83 1.45 -14.56
CA LEU A 62 10.49 2.13 -15.67
C LEU A 62 12.01 1.99 -15.66
N ARG A 63 12.65 2.15 -14.48
CA ARG A 63 14.12 2.05 -14.35
C ARG A 63 14.62 0.65 -14.04
N GLY A 64 13.82 -0.18 -13.39
CA GLY A 64 14.23 -1.52 -12.95
C GLY A 64 15.44 -1.53 -12.00
N ASN A 65 15.71 -0.43 -11.29
CA ASN A 65 16.88 -0.32 -10.40
C ASN A 65 16.56 -0.66 -8.94
N LYS A 66 15.30 -1.02 -8.66
CA LYS A 66 14.82 -1.56 -7.40
C LYS A 66 13.78 -2.63 -7.67
N ASP A 67 13.74 -3.66 -6.84
CA ASP A 67 12.69 -4.68 -6.91
C ASP A 67 11.37 -4.21 -6.31
N LYS A 68 11.44 -3.31 -5.31
CA LYS A 68 10.29 -2.86 -4.51
C LYS A 68 10.45 -1.42 -4.05
N CYS A 69 9.33 -0.68 -4.01
CA CYS A 69 9.28 0.59 -3.30
C CYS A 69 9.15 0.34 -1.78
N TYR A 70 9.41 1.35 -0.97
CA TYR A 70 9.37 1.18 0.49
C TYR A 70 7.97 0.83 1.04
N HIS A 71 6.89 1.16 0.33
CA HIS A 71 5.52 0.78 0.72
C HIS A 71 5.30 -0.73 0.58
N MET A 72 5.79 -1.34 -0.50
CA MET A 72 5.75 -2.79 -0.67
C MET A 72 6.58 -3.47 0.41
N LEU A 73 7.79 -2.95 0.69
CA LEU A 73 8.62 -3.45 1.79
C LEU A 73 7.92 -3.35 3.15
N ALA A 74 7.13 -2.30 3.39
CA ALA A 74 6.39 -2.15 4.65
C ALA A 74 5.30 -3.22 4.80
N VAL A 75 4.59 -3.53 3.70
CA VAL A 75 3.58 -4.60 3.68
C VAL A 75 4.24 -5.97 3.80
N ASP A 76 5.36 -6.22 3.11
CA ASP A 76 6.11 -7.47 3.24
C ASP A 76 6.56 -7.70 4.69
N LEU A 77 7.07 -6.66 5.36
CA LEU A 77 7.44 -6.74 6.78
C LEU A 77 6.23 -7.06 7.66
N ALA A 78 5.11 -6.38 7.44
CA ALA A 78 3.89 -6.64 8.21
C ALA A 78 3.43 -8.09 8.06
N LEU A 79 3.47 -8.64 6.84
CA LEU A 79 3.05 -10.02 6.58
C LEU A 79 4.04 -11.04 7.14
N LYS A 80 5.34 -10.80 6.94
CA LYS A 80 6.40 -11.69 7.43
C LYS A 80 6.41 -11.78 8.95
N GLU A 81 6.16 -10.66 9.64
CA GLU A 81 6.16 -10.58 11.10
C GLU A 81 4.76 -10.83 11.71
N SER A 82 3.75 -11.16 10.90
CA SER A 82 2.36 -11.38 11.33
C SER A 82 1.81 -10.22 12.17
N TRP A 83 2.08 -8.98 11.73
CA TRP A 83 1.67 -7.77 12.42
C TRP A 83 0.14 -7.61 12.38
N GLU A 84 -0.48 -7.28 13.50
CA GLU A 84 -1.90 -6.95 13.55
C GLU A 84 -2.13 -5.56 12.94
N LEU A 85 -2.66 -5.55 11.71
CA LEU A 85 -2.97 -4.33 10.98
C LEU A 85 -4.41 -3.91 11.23
N GLU A 86 -4.62 -2.59 11.38
CA GLU A 86 -5.96 -2.03 11.36
C GLU A 86 -6.65 -2.34 10.03
N GLU A 87 -7.83 -2.96 10.13
CA GLU A 87 -8.66 -3.30 8.98
C GLU A 87 -9.68 -2.19 8.70
N LEU A 88 -9.64 -1.66 7.49
CA LEU A 88 -10.56 -0.63 7.01
C LEU A 88 -11.53 -1.23 6.00
N HIS A 89 -12.82 -0.96 6.20
CA HIS A 89 -13.88 -1.37 5.28
C HIS A 89 -14.17 -0.25 4.28
N TRP A 90 -13.90 -0.49 3.00
CA TRP A 90 -14.11 0.49 1.94
C TRP A 90 -15.16 0.01 0.94
N SER A 91 -15.95 0.96 0.43
CA SER A 91 -16.77 0.72 -0.75
C SER A 91 -15.88 0.61 -2.00
N GLN A 92 -16.38 -0.04 -3.05
CA GLN A 92 -15.69 -0.10 -4.34
C GLN A 92 -15.39 1.31 -4.87
N GLU A 93 -16.36 2.22 -4.78
CA GLU A 93 -16.21 3.61 -5.21
C GLU A 93 -15.05 4.31 -4.48
N ARG A 94 -14.96 4.13 -3.16
CA ARG A 94 -13.85 4.69 -2.37
C ARG A 94 -12.53 4.07 -2.79
N PHE A 95 -12.47 2.75 -2.94
CA PHE A 95 -11.27 2.06 -3.38
C PHE A 95 -10.76 2.59 -4.72
N PHE A 96 -11.64 2.68 -5.73
CA PHE A 96 -11.26 3.21 -7.04
C PHE A 96 -10.87 4.69 -6.98
N ARG A 97 -11.55 5.50 -6.17
CA ARG A 97 -11.18 6.91 -5.96
C ARG A 97 -9.77 7.06 -5.40
N GLU A 98 -9.43 6.31 -4.35
CA GLU A 98 -8.10 6.34 -3.73
C GLU A 98 -7.02 5.80 -4.68
N LEU A 99 -7.33 4.72 -5.40
CA LEU A 99 -6.44 4.16 -6.41
C LEU A 99 -6.13 5.17 -7.52
N LEU A 100 -7.15 5.82 -8.09
CA LEU A 100 -6.99 6.82 -9.13
C LEU A 100 -6.30 8.09 -8.62
N ALA A 101 -6.71 8.59 -7.44
CA ALA A 101 -6.11 9.78 -6.84
C ALA A 101 -4.61 9.62 -6.54
N SER A 102 -4.12 8.38 -6.42
CA SER A 102 -2.70 8.11 -6.22
C SER A 102 -1.87 8.15 -7.52
N LEU A 103 -2.53 8.19 -8.69
CA LEU A 103 -1.92 8.29 -10.02
C LEU A 103 -1.88 9.73 -10.56
N ASP A 104 -2.52 10.68 -9.88
CA ASP A 104 -2.37 12.11 -10.18
C ASP A 104 -1.03 12.60 -9.60
N PHE A 105 -0.06 12.78 -10.52
CA PHE A 105 1.32 13.23 -10.27
C PHE A 105 1.45 14.75 -10.37
#